data_AF-A0A498L2F7-F1
#
_entry.id   AF-A0A498L2F7-F1
#
_cell.length_a   1.000
_cell.length_b   1.000
_cell.length_c   1.000
_cell.angle_alpha   90.00
_cell.angle_beta   90.00
_cell.angle_gamma   90.00
#
_symmetry.space_group_name_H-M   'P 1'
#
loop_
_entity.id
_entity.type
_entity.pdbx_description
1 polymer ?
#
loop_
_entity_poly.entity_id
_entity_poly.type
_entity_poly.pdbx_seq_one_letter_code
_entity_poly.pdbx_strand_id
1 'polypeptide(L)'
;MSLFVHEGLGHYLGNMALFLPFDGVLTALTSDEHVLGAIQATHVPVSILFPVLYSTYGVGSSLAVAGMIAATFVRAVAVVTGRVDADPVRAILGGAFAVIALTLYTWGFLTESFLYVRITDHHLGGWIAGALAETPWLVGPRTGE
;
A
#
# COMPACT_ATOMS: atom_id res chain seq x y z
N MET A 1 9.23 -12.43 6.11
CA MET A 1 10.17 -11.29 6.13
C MET A 1 9.92 -10.45 7.37
N SER A 2 10.92 -9.75 7.91
CA SER A 2 10.72 -8.83 9.05
C SER A 2 10.22 -7.47 8.57
N LEU A 3 9.13 -6.95 9.15
CA LEU A 3 8.59 -5.61 8.85
C LEU A 3 9.53 -4.50 9.37
N PHE A 4 10.22 -4.75 10.48
CA PHE A 4 10.93 -3.73 11.24
C PHE A 4 12.44 -3.68 10.94
N VAL A 5 13.03 -4.80 10.56
CA VAL A 5 14.46 -4.90 10.24
C VAL A 5 14.69 -4.47 8.80
N HIS A 6 15.70 -3.65 8.53
CA HIS A 6 16.02 -3.11 7.21
C HIS A 6 17.51 -3.28 6.87
N GLU A 7 17.82 -3.41 5.58
CA GLU A 7 19.20 -3.44 5.06
C GLU A 7 19.78 -2.02 5.00
N GLY A 8 20.17 -1.51 6.17
CA GLY A 8 20.82 -0.21 6.30
C GLY A 8 19.86 0.99 6.24
N LEU A 9 20.44 2.17 6.43
CA LEU A 9 19.70 3.42 6.63
C LEU A 9 18.92 3.85 5.38
N GLY A 10 19.51 3.71 4.18
CA GLY A 10 18.84 4.11 2.93
C GLY A 10 17.56 3.32 2.67
N HIS A 11 17.61 2.00 2.87
CA HIS A 11 16.44 1.14 2.73
C HIS A 11 15.35 1.49 3.76
N TYR A 12 15.74 1.74 5.02
CA TYR A 12 14.82 2.20 6.05
C TYR A 12 14.15 3.54 5.70
N LEU A 13 14.94 4.55 5.34
CA LEU A 13 14.41 5.89 5.02
C LEU A 13 13.54 5.87 3.76
N GLY A 14 13.93 5.12 2.73
CA GLY A 14 13.13 4.95 1.52
C GLY A 14 11.76 4.34 1.83
N ASN A 15 11.73 3.29 2.66
CA ASN A 15 10.47 2.69 3.09
C ASN A 15 9.63 3.66 3.94
N MET A 16 10.22 4.34 4.93
CA MET A 16 9.46 5.25 5.80
C MET A 16 8.94 6.50 5.06
N ALA A 17 9.70 7.01 4.09
CA ALA A 17 9.29 8.15 3.27
C ALA A 17 8.04 7.86 2.43
N LEU A 18 7.78 6.59 2.13
CA LEU A 18 6.56 6.14 1.45
C LEU A 18 5.52 5.64 2.45
N PHE A 19 5.92 4.85 3.44
CA PHE A 19 5.02 4.26 4.40
C PHE A 19 4.19 5.32 5.12
N LEU A 20 4.84 6.31 5.75
CA LEU A 20 4.19 7.30 6.60
C LEU A 20 3.12 8.15 5.88
N PRO A 21 3.37 8.73 4.69
CA PRO A 21 2.34 9.53 4.02
C PRO A 21 1.17 8.67 3.51
N PHE A 22 1.43 7.47 2.99
CA PHE A 22 0.36 6.60 2.49
C PHE A 22 -0.47 6.00 3.63
N ASP A 23 0.17 5.63 4.72
CA ASP A 23 -0.47 5.23 5.98
C ASP A 23 -1.37 6.36 6.51
N GLY A 24 -0.82 7.56 6.69
CA GLY A 24 -1.57 8.71 7.20
C GLY A 24 -2.76 9.09 6.32
N VAL A 25 -2.63 9.01 4.99
CA VAL A 25 -3.75 9.28 4.09
C VAL A 25 -4.79 8.17 4.12
N LEU A 26 -4.38 6.91 4.10
CA LEU A 26 -5.34 5.82 4.21
C LEU A 26 -6.11 5.92 5.53
N THR A 27 -5.43 6.19 6.64
CA THR A 27 -6.07 6.48 7.95
C THR A 27 -7.05 7.64 7.85
N ALA A 28 -6.68 8.75 7.20
CA ALA A 28 -7.57 9.90 7.05
C ALA A 28 -8.82 9.60 6.20
N LEU A 29 -8.72 8.64 5.27
CA LEU A 29 -9.83 8.18 4.43
C LEU A 29 -10.63 7.04 5.07
N THR A 30 -10.07 6.35 6.07
CA THR A 30 -10.66 5.18 6.72
C THR A 30 -10.53 5.25 8.26
N SER A 31 -9.68 4.41 8.86
CA SER A 31 -9.41 4.29 10.29
C SER A 31 -8.09 3.56 10.57
N ASP A 32 -7.58 3.64 11.80
CA ASP A 32 -6.36 2.93 12.22
C ASP A 32 -6.51 1.40 12.11
N GLU A 33 -7.68 0.86 12.46
CA GLU A 33 -7.96 -0.58 12.37
C GLU A 33 -7.93 -1.07 10.92
N HIS A 34 -8.47 -0.27 10.00
CA HIS A 34 -8.47 -0.57 8.57
C HIS A 34 -7.03 -0.63 8.06
N VAL A 35 -6.24 0.37 8.40
CA VAL A 35 -4.83 0.47 7.99
C VAL A 35 -4.01 -0.69 8.54
N LEU A 36 -4.18 -1.04 9.81
CA LEU A 36 -3.55 -2.22 10.40
C LEU A 36 -3.93 -3.51 9.66
N GLY A 37 -5.22 -3.64 9.29
CA GLY A 37 -5.71 -4.75 8.47
C GLY A 37 -5.02 -4.82 7.11
N ALA A 38 -4.87 -3.68 6.43
CA ALA A 38 -4.18 -3.60 5.14
C ALA A 38 -2.68 -3.96 5.25
N ILE A 39 -1.99 -3.50 6.30
CA ILE A 39 -0.58 -3.86 6.57
C ILE A 39 -0.45 -5.36 6.79
N GLN A 40 -1.34 -5.97 7.58
CA GLN A 40 -1.31 -7.41 7.82
C GLN A 40 -1.59 -8.21 6.55
N ALA A 41 -2.63 -7.83 5.80
CA ALA A 41 -3.04 -8.52 4.58
C ALA A 41 -1.98 -8.45 3.47
N THR A 42 -1.17 -7.39 3.45
CA THR A 42 -0.10 -7.19 2.46
C THR A 42 1.20 -7.86 2.88
N HIS A 43 1.57 -7.73 4.15
CA HIS A 43 2.88 -8.17 4.63
C HIS A 43 2.90 -9.66 5.00
N VAL A 44 1.86 -10.19 5.66
CA VAL A 44 1.87 -11.56 6.21
C VAL A 44 1.85 -12.63 5.11
N PRO A 45 0.91 -12.63 4.14
CA PRO A 45 0.84 -13.68 3.12
C PRO A 45 2.10 -13.71 2.26
N VAL A 46 2.58 -12.53 1.83
CA VAL A 46 3.78 -12.43 0.99
C VAL A 46 5.03 -12.81 1.79
N SER A 47 5.09 -12.46 3.08
CA SER A 47 6.18 -12.89 3.96
C SER A 47 6.29 -14.40 4.15
N ILE A 48 5.17 -15.13 4.06
CA ILE A 48 5.12 -16.59 4.13
C ILE A 48 5.44 -17.20 2.77
N LEU A 49 4.86 -16.67 1.71
CA LEU A 49 4.98 -17.23 0.36
C LEU A 49 6.36 -16.99 -0.24
N PHE A 50 7.00 -15.85 0.03
CA PHE A 50 8.26 -15.48 -0.60
C PHE A 50 9.41 -16.46 -0.30
N PRO A 51 9.67 -16.87 0.96
CA PRO A 51 10.69 -17.89 1.23
C PRO A 51 10.40 -19.24 0.56
N VAL A 52 9.12 -19.60 0.41
CA VAL A 52 8.71 -20.86 -0.24
C VAL A 52 9.01 -20.81 -1.74
N LEU A 53 8.71 -19.69 -2.41
CA LEU A 53 8.86 -19.56 -3.86
C LEU A 53 10.30 -19.29 -4.30
N TYR A 54 11.08 -18.56 -3.50
CA TYR A 54 12.39 -18.04 -3.92
C TYR A 54 13.55 -18.56 -3.06
N SER A 55 13.28 -19.43 -2.07
CA SER A 55 14.30 -19.99 -1.17
C SER A 55 15.20 -18.93 -0.53
N THR A 56 14.65 -17.74 -0.26
CA THR A 56 15.38 -16.60 0.29
C THR A 56 14.54 -15.85 1.33
N TYR A 57 15.22 -15.18 2.24
CA TYR A 57 14.60 -14.32 3.25
C TYR A 57 14.86 -12.86 2.87
N GLY A 58 13.79 -12.06 2.83
CA GLY A 58 13.92 -10.61 2.76
C GLY A 58 13.68 -9.95 4.11
N VAL A 59 14.14 -8.71 4.21
CA VAL A 59 13.92 -7.81 5.34
C VAL A 59 13.38 -6.49 4.82
N GLY A 60 12.61 -5.80 5.65
CA GLY A 60 12.10 -4.48 5.36
C GLY A 60 10.58 -4.46 5.24
N SER A 61 10.07 -3.24 5.29
CA SER A 61 8.64 -2.94 5.15
C SER A 61 8.21 -2.71 3.70
N SER A 62 9.07 -2.95 2.70
CA SER A 62 8.81 -2.64 1.29
C SER A 62 7.56 -3.32 0.73
N LEU A 63 7.23 -4.52 1.24
CA LEU A 63 5.98 -5.23 0.92
C LEU A 63 4.76 -4.50 1.44
N ALA A 64 4.79 -4.11 2.71
CA ALA A 64 3.74 -3.33 3.33
C ALA A 64 3.62 -1.96 2.64
N VAL A 65 4.73 -1.30 2.30
CA VAL A 65 4.74 -0.03 1.54
C VAL A 65 4.02 -0.18 0.21
N ALA A 66 4.40 -1.17 -0.62
CA ALA A 66 3.74 -1.41 -1.91
C ALA A 66 2.24 -1.67 -1.75
N GLY A 67 1.88 -2.45 -0.73
CA GLY A 67 0.48 -2.73 -0.40
C GLY A 67 -0.29 -1.50 0.07
N MET A 68 0.31 -0.66 0.90
CA MET A 68 -0.30 0.58 1.39
C MET A 68 -0.50 1.59 0.26
N ILE A 69 0.44 1.71 -0.66
CA ILE A 69 0.28 2.57 -1.84
C ILE A 69 -0.92 2.08 -2.69
N ALA A 70 -1.02 0.76 -2.91
CA ALA A 70 -2.12 0.17 -3.66
C ALA A 70 -3.48 0.35 -2.97
N ALA A 71 -3.56 0.06 -1.67
CA ALA A 71 -4.78 0.22 -0.88
C ALA A 71 -5.24 1.69 -0.86
N THR A 72 -4.30 2.62 -0.66
CA THR A 72 -4.58 4.06 -0.71
C THR A 72 -5.09 4.47 -2.09
N PHE A 73 -4.48 3.99 -3.17
CA PHE A 73 -4.95 4.26 -4.53
C PHE A 73 -6.39 3.78 -4.73
N VAL A 74 -6.70 2.54 -4.36
CA VAL A 74 -8.05 1.97 -4.51
C VAL A 74 -9.08 2.75 -3.69
N ARG A 75 -8.78 3.08 -2.43
CA ARG A 75 -9.65 3.90 -1.58
C ARG A 75 -9.85 5.31 -2.15
N ALA A 76 -8.77 5.95 -2.59
CA ALA A 76 -8.80 7.27 -3.19
C ALA A 76 -9.65 7.31 -4.47
N VAL A 77 -9.52 6.32 -5.35
CA VAL A 77 -10.36 6.19 -6.54
C VAL A 77 -11.82 6.01 -6.16
N ALA A 78 -12.12 5.20 -5.14
CA ALA A 78 -13.49 5.02 -4.67
C ALA A 78 -14.11 6.33 -4.14
N VAL A 79 -13.33 7.13 -3.42
CA VAL A 79 -13.73 8.46 -2.96
C VAL A 79 -14.03 9.40 -4.14
N VAL A 80 -13.10 9.53 -5.09
CA VAL A 80 -13.25 10.46 -6.23
C VAL A 80 -14.36 10.04 -7.19
N THR A 81 -14.66 8.74 -7.27
CA THR A 81 -15.77 8.21 -8.09
C THR A 81 -17.12 8.21 -7.36
N GLY A 82 -17.20 8.75 -6.14
CA GLY A 82 -18.44 8.83 -5.36
C GLY A 82 -18.96 7.49 -4.87
N ARG A 83 -18.11 6.46 -4.79
CA ARG A 83 -18.47 5.15 -4.23
C ARG A 83 -18.38 5.11 -2.70
N VAL A 84 -17.73 6.11 -2.11
CA VAL A 84 -17.58 6.28 -0.66
C VAL A 84 -17.93 7.74 -0.35
N ASP A 85 -18.79 7.95 0.64
CA ASP A 85 -19.10 9.30 1.11
C ASP A 85 -17.85 9.94 1.73
N ALA A 86 -17.48 11.10 1.21
CA ALA A 86 -16.32 11.84 1.65
C ALA A 86 -16.59 13.34 1.56
N ASP A 87 -16.11 14.09 2.54
CA ASP A 87 -16.09 15.54 2.45
C ASP A 87 -15.10 16.01 1.34
N PRO A 88 -15.21 17.26 0.88
CA PRO A 88 -14.35 17.78 -0.18
C PRO A 88 -12.85 17.71 0.11
N VAL A 89 -12.43 17.82 1.37
CA VAL A 89 -11.00 17.75 1.75
C VAL A 89 -10.50 16.32 1.56
N ARG A 90 -11.26 15.33 2.03
CA ARG A 90 -10.96 13.91 1.79
C ARG A 90 -10.95 13.56 0.31
N ALA A 91 -11.85 14.14 -0.49
CA ALA A 91 -11.87 13.94 -1.94
C ALA A 91 -10.62 14.50 -2.64
N ILE A 92 -10.18 15.70 -2.27
CA ILE A 92 -8.95 16.30 -2.78
C ILE A 92 -7.72 15.49 -2.37
N LEU A 93 -7.63 15.08 -1.10
CA LEU A 93 -6.55 14.24 -0.59
C LEU A 93 -6.48 12.90 -1.32
N GLY A 94 -7.62 12.24 -1.49
CA GLY A 94 -7.74 11.01 -2.27
C GLY A 94 -7.24 11.23 -3.70
N GLY A 95 -7.78 12.22 -4.42
CA GLY A 95 -7.36 12.52 -5.79
C GLY A 95 -5.86 12.77 -5.94
N ALA A 96 -5.27 13.57 -5.06
CA ALA A 96 -3.83 13.85 -5.06
C ALA A 96 -3.00 12.57 -4.85
N PHE A 97 -3.36 11.75 -3.85
CA PHE A 97 -2.64 10.52 -3.55
C PHE A 97 -2.85 9.41 -4.58
N ALA A 98 -4.00 9.38 -5.26
CA ALA A 98 -4.20 8.49 -6.39
C ALA A 98 -3.20 8.80 -7.54
N VAL A 99 -3.02 10.08 -7.85
CA VAL A 99 -2.05 10.53 -8.87
C VAL A 99 -0.61 10.21 -8.43
N ILE A 100 -0.26 10.44 -7.17
CA ILE A 100 1.07 10.12 -6.63
C ILE A 100 1.31 8.60 -6.67
N ALA A 101 0.36 7.78 -6.20
CA ALA A 101 0.47 6.33 -6.23
C ALA A 101 0.67 5.79 -7.66
N LEU A 102 -0.09 6.31 -8.62
CA LEU A 102 0.05 5.96 -10.03
C LEU A 102 1.42 6.38 -10.58
N THR A 103 1.85 7.61 -10.28
CA THR A 103 3.15 8.14 -10.71
C THR A 103 4.29 7.30 -10.15
N LEU A 104 4.23 6.95 -8.87
CA LEU A 104 5.17 6.04 -8.25
C LEU A 104 5.15 4.71 -8.98
N TYR A 105 4.00 4.04 -9.08
CA TYR A 105 3.89 2.74 -9.76
C TYR A 105 4.51 2.76 -11.16
N THR A 106 4.17 3.77 -11.98
CA THR A 106 4.72 3.93 -13.33
C THR A 106 6.22 4.18 -13.31
N TRP A 107 6.71 5.07 -12.45
CA TRP A 107 8.15 5.33 -12.33
C TRP A 107 8.91 4.08 -11.91
N GLY A 108 8.41 3.38 -10.90
CA GLY A 108 8.97 2.14 -10.41
C GLY A 108 9.04 1.09 -11.51
N PHE A 109 7.92 0.87 -12.21
CA PHE A 109 7.85 -0.07 -13.33
C PHE A 109 8.87 0.26 -14.43
N LEU A 110 9.05 1.55 -14.77
CA LEU A 110 9.97 1.97 -15.83
C LEU A 110 11.46 1.94 -15.42
N THR A 111 11.76 2.12 -14.13
CA THR A 111 13.14 2.28 -13.64
C THR A 111 13.64 1.11 -12.79
N GLU A 112 12.80 0.09 -12.58
CA GLU A 112 13.02 -1.01 -11.64
C GLU A 112 13.36 -0.55 -10.20
N SER A 113 13.04 0.69 -9.82
CA SER A 113 13.40 1.22 -8.51
C SER A 113 12.44 2.29 -7.97
N PHE A 114 12.29 2.31 -6.64
CA PHE A 114 11.64 3.37 -5.87
C PHE A 114 12.64 3.97 -4.90
N LEU A 115 13.02 5.24 -5.06
CA LEU A 115 13.83 5.95 -4.05
C LEU A 115 14.97 5.08 -3.47
N TYR A 116 15.79 4.49 -4.34
CA TYR A 116 16.91 3.58 -4.00
C TYR A 116 16.56 2.14 -3.56
N VAL A 117 15.29 1.74 -3.55
CA VAL A 117 14.84 0.36 -3.35
C VAL A 117 14.58 -0.30 -4.69
N ARG A 118 15.24 -1.42 -4.98
CA ARG A 118 15.02 -2.18 -6.22
C ARG A 118 13.65 -2.87 -6.17
N ILE A 119 12.87 -2.69 -7.22
CA ILE A 119 11.61 -3.42 -7.40
C ILE A 119 11.96 -4.82 -7.88
N THR A 120 11.40 -5.78 -7.19
CA THR A 120 11.51 -7.21 -7.45
C THR A 120 10.11 -7.79 -7.50
N ASP A 121 9.98 -9.02 -7.98
CA ASP A 121 8.71 -9.74 -8.09
C ASP A 121 7.91 -9.78 -6.77
N HIS A 122 8.56 -9.71 -5.62
CA HIS A 122 7.86 -9.70 -4.33
C HIS A 122 7.11 -8.40 -4.05
N HIS A 123 7.57 -7.27 -4.60
CA HIS A 123 6.84 -6.01 -4.49
C HIS A 123 5.50 -6.08 -5.23
N LEU A 124 5.43 -6.80 -6.37
CA LEU A 124 4.18 -7.04 -7.11
C LEU A 124 3.14 -7.77 -6.23
N GLY A 125 3.60 -8.73 -5.41
CA GLY A 125 2.76 -9.38 -4.42
C GLY A 125 2.16 -8.39 -3.40
N GLY A 126 2.95 -7.42 -2.94
CA GLY A 126 2.48 -6.34 -2.09
C GLY A 126 1.40 -5.48 -2.75
N TRP A 127 1.65 -5.03 -3.99
CA TRP A 127 0.67 -4.24 -4.78
C TRP A 127 -0.67 -4.95 -4.95
N ILE A 128 -0.63 -6.22 -5.36
CA ILE A 128 -1.85 -7.02 -5.56
C ILE A 128 -2.56 -7.24 -4.23
N ALA A 129 -1.84 -7.65 -3.19
CA ALA A 129 -2.42 -7.90 -1.88
C ALA A 129 -3.07 -6.64 -1.30
N GLY A 130 -2.49 -5.45 -1.51
CA GLY A 130 -3.03 -4.18 -1.02
C GLY A 130 -4.32 -3.79 -1.72
N ALA A 131 -4.34 -3.89 -3.05
CA ALA A 131 -5.55 -3.63 -3.83
C ALA A 131 -6.69 -4.61 -3.47
N LEU A 132 -6.36 -5.89 -3.30
CA LEU A 132 -7.34 -6.90 -2.89
C LEU A 132 -7.82 -6.70 -1.46
N ALA A 133 -6.93 -6.33 -0.52
CA ALA A 133 -7.30 -6.05 0.86
C ALA A 133 -8.31 -4.90 0.97
N GLU A 134 -8.25 -3.94 0.06
CA GLU A 134 -9.17 -2.80 0.02
C GLU A 134 -10.55 -3.15 -0.56
N THR A 135 -10.61 -4.14 -1.44
CA THR A 135 -11.81 -4.46 -2.23
C THR A 135 -13.03 -4.88 -1.36
N PRO A 136 -12.91 -5.76 -0.35
CA PRO A 136 -14.02 -6.13 0.54
C PRO A 136 -14.69 -4.94 1.21
N TRP A 137 -13.92 -3.91 1.57
CA TRP A 137 -14.41 -2.70 2.23
C TRP A 137 -15.19 -1.76 1.31
N LEU A 138 -15.07 -1.95 0.00
CA LEU A 138 -15.80 -1.18 -1.01
C LEU A 138 -17.05 -1.91 -1.53
N VAL A 139 -17.12 -3.23 -1.33
CA VAL A 139 -18.21 -4.09 -1.83
C VAL A 139 -19.15 -4.56 -0.71
N GLY A 140 -18.81 -4.26 0.56
CA GLY A 140 -19.64 -4.61 1.72
C GLY A 140 -21.07 -4.05 1.62
N PRO A 141 -22.08 -4.78 2.14
CA PRO A 141 -23.47 -4.33 2.07
C PRO A 141 -23.61 -2.98 2.76
N ARG A 142 -24.26 -2.02 2.09
CA ARG A 142 -24.72 -0.79 2.72
C ARG A 142 -25.64 -1.18 3.86
N THR A 143 -25.14 -1.13 5.09
CA THR A 143 -25.99 -1.28 6.27
C THR A 143 -26.85 -0.02 6.37
N GLY A 144 -28.03 -0.02 5.73
CA GLY A 144 -29.02 1.04 5.93
C GLY A 144 -29.76 1.55 4.69
N GLU A 145 -30.07 0.72 3.69
CA GLU A 145 -31.19 0.99 2.77
C GLU A 145 -32.35 0.02 3.04
#